data_AF-A0A840C0W7-F1
#
_entry.id   AF-A0A840C0W7-F1
#
_cell.length_a   1.000
_cell.length_b   1.000
_cell.length_c   1.000
_cell.angle_alpha   90.00
_cell.angle_beta   90.00
_cell.angle_gamma   90.00
#
_symmetry.space_group_name_H-M   'P 1'
#
loop_
_entity.id
_entity.type
_entity.pdbx_description
1 polymer ?
#
loop_
_entity_poly.entity_id
_entity_poly.type
_entity_poly.pdbx_seq_one_letter_code
_entity_poly.pdbx_strand_id
1 'polypeptide(L)'
;MTQERTLMLLRRLRQRGLTRAEEGIMRAERGLREAEAAVRAAQAAVEQHAATARQEEKTLLGRMAVRLAGASDIARQQAVLDGVAAEAGRRRAGAAAAGEEREAQAATLAAARQELQRRRRKLAKLDLLLDERKMQQLRRDEALVEAEAEDRAVALAGSSHGTPFPRS
;
A
#
# COMPACT_ATOMS: atom_id res chain seq x y z
N MET A 1 -22.96 27.89 -5.91
CA MET A 1 -21.76 27.03 -6.12
C MET A 1 -21.95 26.30 -7.45
N THR A 2 -21.05 26.48 -8.42
CA THR A 2 -21.17 25.82 -9.73
C THR A 2 -20.76 24.34 -9.63
N GLN A 3 -21.39 23.47 -10.44
CA GLN A 3 -21.10 22.03 -10.43
C GLN A 3 -19.61 21.72 -10.68
N GLU A 4 -18.95 22.52 -11.51
CA GLU A 4 -17.52 22.40 -11.82
C GLU A 4 -16.61 22.67 -10.60
N ARG A 5 -16.91 23.71 -9.81
CA ARG A 5 -16.19 23.98 -8.55
C ARG A 5 -16.33 22.81 -7.59
N THR A 6 -17.51 22.19 -7.51
CA THR A 6 -17.73 20.99 -6.68
C THR A 6 -16.88 19.82 -7.15
N LEU A 7 -16.83 19.55 -8.46
CA LEU A 7 -15.99 18.47 -9.02
C LEU A 7 -14.49 18.72 -8.79
N MET A 8 -14.01 19.96 -8.96
CA MET A 8 -12.62 20.32 -8.67
C MET A 8 -12.26 20.15 -7.19
N LEU A 9 -13.15 20.53 -6.27
CA LEU A 9 -12.96 20.31 -4.83
C LEU A 9 -12.88 18.81 -4.51
N LEU A 10 -13.80 18.01 -5.07
CA LEU A 10 -13.78 16.55 -4.91
C LEU A 10 -12.49 15.93 -5.46
N ARG A 11 -11.99 16.41 -6.61
CA ARG A 11 -10.69 15.99 -7.17
C ARG A 11 -9.57 16.24 -6.18
N ARG A 12 -9.49 17.46 -5.65
CA ARG A 12 -8.44 17.87 -4.69
C ARG A 12 -8.48 17.04 -3.41
N LEU A 13 -9.68 16.77 -2.90
CA LEU A 13 -9.87 15.90 -1.72
C LEU A 13 -9.44 14.46 -2.01
N ARG A 14 -9.82 13.90 -3.16
CA ARG A 14 -9.40 12.55 -3.56
C ARG A 14 -7.90 12.44 -3.79
N GLN A 15 -7.28 13.45 -4.39
CA GLN A 15 -5.81 13.50 -4.55
C GLN A 15 -5.11 13.46 -3.20
N ARG A 16 -5.53 14.30 -2.23
CA ARG A 16 -4.99 14.26 -0.86
C ARG A 16 -5.17 12.90 -0.20
N GLY A 17 -6.36 12.29 -0.37
CA GLY A 17 -6.64 10.95 0.14
C GLY A 17 -5.80 9.85 -0.50
N LEU A 18 -5.38 10.03 -1.75
CA LEU A 18 -4.50 9.13 -2.49
C LEU A 18 -3.06 9.26 -2.00
N THR A 19 -2.55 10.49 -1.86
CA THR A 19 -1.21 10.73 -1.28
C THR A 19 -1.08 10.13 0.13
N ARG A 20 -2.10 10.31 0.99
CA ARG A 20 -2.12 9.67 2.32
C ARG A 20 -2.13 8.14 2.25
N ALA A 21 -2.80 7.55 1.26
CA ALA A 21 -2.81 6.10 1.07
C ALA A 21 -1.44 5.59 0.61
N GLU A 22 -0.76 6.32 -0.26
CA GLU A 22 0.60 6.00 -0.71
C GLU A 22 1.59 6.07 0.45
N GLU A 23 1.53 7.11 1.28
CA GLU A 23 2.32 7.18 2.52
C GLU A 23 2.02 6.02 3.46
N GLY A 24 0.75 5.62 3.59
CA GLY A 24 0.33 4.46 4.38
C GLY A 24 0.95 3.15 3.88
N ILE A 25 0.97 2.93 2.57
CA ILE A 25 1.65 1.78 1.95
C ILE A 25 3.14 1.80 2.25
N MET A 26 3.80 2.95 2.13
CA MET A 26 5.23 3.07 2.44
C MET A 26 5.55 2.76 3.92
N ARG A 27 4.59 2.95 4.84
CA ARG A 27 4.73 2.54 6.24
C ARG A 27 4.48 1.03 6.40
N ALA A 28 3.45 0.50 5.76
CA ALA A 28 3.16 -0.94 5.77
C ALA A 28 4.30 -1.77 5.16
N GLU A 29 4.94 -1.30 4.09
CA GLU A 29 6.11 -1.95 3.50
C GLU A 29 7.31 -1.97 4.43
N ARG A 30 7.50 -0.92 5.23
CA ARG A 30 8.54 -0.89 6.27
C ARG A 30 8.24 -1.90 7.38
N GLY A 31 7.00 -1.91 7.89
CA GLY A 31 6.56 -2.90 8.89
C GLY A 31 6.72 -4.34 8.41
N LEU A 32 6.41 -4.62 7.14
CA LEU A 32 6.63 -5.96 6.56
C LEU A 32 8.12 -6.32 6.52
N ARG A 33 9.01 -5.40 6.14
CA ARG A 33 10.47 -5.65 6.14
C ARG A 33 11.00 -5.91 7.54
N GLU A 34 10.50 -5.18 8.54
CA GLU A 34 10.86 -5.38 9.95
C GLU A 34 10.40 -6.77 10.43
N ALA A 35 9.17 -7.17 10.10
CA ALA A 35 8.65 -8.49 10.41
C ALA A 35 9.46 -9.61 9.72
N GLU A 36 9.84 -9.43 8.45
CA GLU A 36 10.71 -10.37 7.73
C GLU A 36 12.09 -10.49 8.37
N ALA A 37 12.67 -9.38 8.85
CA ALA A 37 13.92 -9.41 9.58
C ALA A 37 13.79 -10.16 10.91
N ALA A 38 12.68 -9.96 11.64
CA ALA A 38 12.40 -10.66 12.88
C ALA A 38 12.25 -12.18 12.67
N VAL A 39 11.57 -12.62 11.60
CA VAL A 39 11.48 -14.04 11.22
C VAL A 39 12.85 -14.64 10.98
N ARG A 40 13.71 -13.96 10.19
CA ARG A 40 15.07 -14.45 9.92
C ARG A 40 15.89 -14.56 11.20
N ALA A 41 15.80 -13.57 12.08
CA ALA A 41 16.49 -13.60 13.37
C ALA A 41 16.01 -14.75 14.27
N ALA A 42 14.70 -14.98 14.34
CA ALA A 42 14.12 -16.07 15.11
C ALA A 42 14.53 -17.44 14.55
N GLN A 43 14.54 -17.61 13.23
CA GLN A 43 15.03 -18.82 12.58
C GLN A 43 16.51 -19.08 12.85
N ALA A 44 17.35 -18.05 12.71
CA ALA A 44 18.78 -18.15 13.03
C ALA A 44 19.01 -18.55 14.50
N ALA A 45 18.22 -18.01 15.44
CA ALA A 45 18.30 -18.38 16.85
C ALA A 45 17.89 -19.85 17.10
N VAL A 46 16.88 -20.37 16.37
CA VAL A 46 16.50 -21.78 16.42
C VAL A 46 17.64 -22.67 15.91
N GLU A 47 18.24 -22.32 14.77
CA GLU A 47 19.34 -23.07 14.17
C GLU A 47 20.59 -23.08 15.06
N GLN A 48 20.96 -21.91 15.61
CA GLN A 48 22.09 -21.79 16.51
C GLN A 48 21.87 -22.64 17.78
N HIS A 49 20.67 -22.59 18.37
CA HIS A 49 20.35 -23.43 19.51
C HIS A 49 20.37 -24.92 19.17
N ALA A 50 19.90 -25.32 17.99
CA ALA A 50 19.95 -26.70 17.55
C ALA A 50 21.41 -27.18 17.40
N ALA A 51 22.30 -26.33 16.90
CA ALA A 51 23.72 -26.63 16.79
C ALA A 51 24.39 -26.76 18.17
N THR A 52 24.12 -25.85 19.11
CA THR A 52 24.66 -25.93 20.47
C THR A 52 24.14 -27.16 21.20
N ALA A 53 22.83 -27.44 21.11
CA ALA A 53 22.22 -28.62 21.72
C ALA A 53 22.87 -29.93 21.21
N ARG A 54 23.09 -30.06 19.90
CA ARG A 54 23.79 -31.21 19.30
C ARG A 54 25.23 -31.36 19.80
N GLN A 55 25.93 -30.24 20.00
CA GLN A 55 27.30 -30.26 20.51
C GLN A 55 27.36 -30.67 21.99
N GLU A 56 26.42 -30.19 22.80
CA GLU A 56 26.26 -30.59 24.19
C GLU A 56 25.92 -32.07 24.30
N GLU A 57 24.97 -32.55 23.49
CA GLU A 57 24.61 -33.97 23.40
C GLU A 57 25.82 -34.86 23.08
N LYS A 58 26.60 -34.51 22.04
CA LYS A 58 27.86 -35.23 21.71
C LYS A 58 28.84 -35.25 22.88
N THR A 59 28.98 -34.13 23.57
CA THR A 59 29.90 -34.00 24.72
C THR A 59 29.43 -34.88 25.89
N LEU A 60 28.12 -34.92 26.15
CA LEU A 60 27.52 -35.76 27.18
C LEU A 60 27.71 -37.25 26.87
N LEU A 61 27.40 -37.68 25.65
CA LEU A 61 27.60 -39.06 25.19
C LEU A 61 29.08 -39.48 25.30
N GLY A 62 30.00 -38.61 24.91
CA GLY A 62 31.44 -38.86 25.06
C GLY A 62 31.88 -39.06 26.52
N ARG A 63 31.34 -38.26 27.46
CA ARG A 63 31.63 -38.43 28.90
C ARG A 63 31.05 -39.75 29.44
N MET A 64 29.85 -40.13 29.02
CA MET A 64 29.21 -41.38 29.43
C MET A 64 29.93 -42.61 28.87
N ALA A 65 30.53 -42.53 27.69
CA ALA A 65 31.34 -43.62 27.15
C ALA A 65 32.61 -43.89 27.97
N VAL A 66 33.13 -42.87 28.68
CA VAL A 66 34.38 -42.95 29.46
C VAL A 66 34.14 -43.28 30.94
N ARG A 67 32.94 -43.03 31.47
CA ARG A 67 32.56 -43.35 32.87
C ARG A 67 31.26 -44.14 32.92
N LEU A 68 31.24 -45.20 33.74
CA LEU A 68 29.99 -45.80 34.21
C LEU A 68 29.21 -44.75 35.01
N ALA A 69 28.21 -44.15 34.37
CA ALA A 69 27.33 -43.15 34.99
C ALA A 69 26.42 -43.84 36.02
N GLY A 70 26.37 -43.31 37.24
CA GLY A 70 25.42 -43.77 38.26
C GLY A 70 24.01 -43.24 37.98
N ALA A 71 23.00 -43.78 38.66
CA ALA A 71 21.60 -43.35 38.51
C ALA A 71 21.41 -41.83 38.71
N SER A 72 22.14 -41.23 39.65
CA SER A 72 22.10 -39.79 39.90
C SER A 72 22.70 -38.95 38.76
N ASP A 73 23.69 -39.47 38.03
CA ASP A 73 24.25 -38.80 36.86
C ASP A 73 23.27 -38.81 35.70
N ILE A 74 22.65 -39.97 35.47
CA ILE A 74 21.60 -40.16 34.45
C ILE A 74 20.42 -39.22 34.71
N ALA A 75 19.95 -39.11 35.96
CA ALA A 75 18.86 -38.22 36.32
C ALA A 75 19.19 -36.73 36.08
N ARG A 76 20.42 -36.30 36.42
CA ARG A 76 20.88 -34.93 36.15
C ARG A 76 20.94 -34.64 34.64
N GLN A 77 21.42 -35.61 33.86
CA GLN A 77 21.53 -35.47 32.40
C GLN A 77 20.16 -35.42 31.73
N GLN A 78 19.20 -36.22 32.19
CA GLN A 78 17.83 -36.17 31.71
C GLN A 78 17.21 -34.78 31.95
N ALA A 79 17.38 -34.21 33.14
CA ALA A 79 16.88 -32.87 33.45
C ALA A 79 17.49 -31.77 32.55
N VAL A 80 18.76 -31.91 32.17
CA VAL A 80 19.40 -31.00 31.20
C VAL A 80 18.77 -31.14 29.81
N LEU A 81 18.59 -32.38 29.33
CA LEU A 81 17.96 -32.64 28.02
C LEU A 81 16.52 -32.12 27.97
N ASP A 82 15.75 -32.30 29.05
CA ASP A 82 14.39 -31.78 29.16
C ASP A 82 14.38 -30.24 29.11
N GLY A 83 15.34 -29.59 29.77
CA GLY A 83 15.53 -28.14 29.71
C GLY A 83 15.85 -27.63 28.30
N VAL A 84 16.76 -28.31 27.60
CA VAL A 84 17.12 -28.01 26.20
C VAL A 84 15.92 -28.22 25.27
N ALA A 85 15.14 -29.29 25.46
CA ALA A 85 13.94 -29.56 24.68
C ALA A 85 12.87 -28.47 24.88
N ALA A 86 12.63 -28.06 26.13
CA ALA A 86 11.70 -26.98 26.45
C ALA A 86 12.13 -25.66 25.81
N GLU A 87 13.41 -25.34 25.87
CA GLU A 87 13.97 -24.14 25.26
C GLU A 87 13.90 -24.17 23.72
N ALA A 88 14.16 -25.32 23.09
CA ALA A 88 13.96 -25.51 21.65
C ALA A 88 12.49 -25.29 21.26
N GLY A 89 11.55 -25.78 22.08
CA GLY A 89 10.12 -25.54 21.92
C GLY A 89 9.78 -24.05 21.95
N ARG A 90 10.29 -23.31 22.95
CA ARG A 90 10.10 -21.85 23.06
C ARG A 90 10.62 -21.10 21.84
N ARG A 91 11.82 -21.42 21.35
CA ARG A 91 12.38 -20.76 20.17
C ARG A 91 11.58 -21.05 18.90
N ARG A 92 11.13 -22.29 18.69
CA ARG A 92 10.28 -22.64 17.53
C ARG A 92 8.93 -21.93 17.59
N ALA A 93 8.32 -21.85 18.78
CA ALA A 93 7.09 -21.09 18.98
C ALA A 93 7.29 -19.60 18.68
N GLY A 94 8.41 -19.00 19.12
CA GLY A 94 8.77 -17.63 18.78
C GLY A 94 8.95 -17.41 17.28
N ALA A 95 9.60 -18.34 16.58
CA ALA A 95 9.75 -18.28 15.11
C ALA A 95 8.41 -18.42 14.38
N ALA A 96 7.51 -19.29 14.87
CA ALA A 96 6.16 -19.42 14.34
C ALA A 96 5.35 -18.13 14.53
N ALA A 97 5.35 -17.54 15.73
CA ALA A 97 4.67 -16.28 16.01
C ALA A 97 5.21 -15.11 15.16
N ALA A 98 6.53 -15.05 14.94
CA ALA A 98 7.11 -14.07 14.02
C ALA A 98 6.64 -14.30 12.58
N GLY A 99 6.47 -15.56 12.17
CA GLY A 99 5.91 -15.93 10.86
C GLY A 99 4.47 -15.45 10.69
N GLU A 100 3.62 -15.70 11.70
CA GLU A 100 2.23 -15.23 11.74
C GLU A 100 2.13 -13.70 11.65
N GLU A 101 2.97 -12.97 12.40
CA GLU A 101 3.03 -11.51 12.32
C GLU A 101 3.44 -11.04 10.92
N ARG A 102 4.44 -11.69 10.31
CA ARG A 102 4.87 -11.38 8.94
C ARG A 102 3.76 -11.61 7.91
N GLU A 103 2.95 -12.66 8.08
CA GLU A 103 1.78 -12.91 7.24
C GLU A 103 0.68 -11.86 7.45
N ALA A 104 0.41 -11.46 8.70
CA ALA A 104 -0.54 -10.40 9.02
C ALA A 104 -0.13 -9.04 8.42
N GLN A 105 1.16 -8.69 8.48
CA GLN A 105 1.71 -7.49 7.83
C GLN A 105 1.59 -7.57 6.31
N ALA A 106 1.85 -8.73 5.71
CA ALA A 106 1.72 -8.94 4.27
C ALA A 106 0.26 -8.79 3.81
N ALA A 107 -0.69 -9.35 4.56
CA ALA A 107 -2.12 -9.20 4.30
C ALA A 107 -2.57 -7.74 4.40
N THR A 108 -2.10 -7.02 5.42
CA THR A 108 -2.37 -5.58 5.61
C THR A 108 -1.85 -4.75 4.43
N LEU A 109 -0.62 -5.03 3.98
CA LEU A 109 -0.05 -4.37 2.80
C LEU A 109 -0.84 -4.67 1.52
N ALA A 110 -1.26 -5.93 1.33
CA ALA A 110 -2.06 -6.33 0.18
C ALA A 110 -3.42 -5.58 0.15
N ALA A 111 -4.11 -5.51 1.30
CA ALA A 111 -5.35 -4.75 1.43
C ALA A 111 -5.15 -3.25 1.16
N ALA A 112 -4.06 -2.67 1.67
CA ALA A 112 -3.72 -1.26 1.42
C ALA A 112 -3.48 -0.99 -0.08
N ARG A 113 -2.77 -1.89 -0.78
CA ARG A 113 -2.53 -1.79 -2.24
C ARG A 113 -3.84 -1.88 -3.04
N GLN A 114 -4.73 -2.79 -2.67
CA GLN A 114 -6.05 -2.89 -3.31
C GLN A 114 -6.86 -1.60 -3.12
N GLU A 115 -6.87 -1.04 -1.92
CA GLU A 115 -7.58 0.22 -1.64
C GLU A 115 -6.95 1.40 -2.38
N LEU A 116 -5.63 1.49 -2.48
CA LEU A 116 -4.96 2.50 -3.31
C LEU A 116 -5.38 2.38 -4.78
N GLN A 117 -5.44 1.16 -5.32
CA GLN A 117 -5.88 0.94 -6.69
C GLN A 117 -7.33 1.38 -6.90
N ARG A 118 -8.23 1.08 -5.94
CA ARG A 118 -9.62 1.56 -5.96
C ARG A 118 -9.69 3.09 -5.94
N ARG A 119 -8.87 3.76 -5.12
CA ARG A 119 -8.80 5.23 -5.06
C ARG A 119 -8.29 5.84 -6.38
N ARG A 120 -7.26 5.25 -6.98
CA ARG A 120 -6.74 5.65 -8.31
C ARG A 120 -7.82 5.58 -9.38
N ARG A 121 -8.56 4.46 -9.46
CA ARG A 121 -9.68 4.32 -10.41
C ARG A 121 -10.78 5.36 -10.17
N LYS A 122 -11.13 5.61 -8.90
CA LYS A 122 -12.11 6.62 -8.50
C LYS A 122 -11.68 8.04 -8.87
N LEU A 123 -10.39 8.37 -8.78
CA LEU A 123 -9.86 9.66 -9.19
C LEU A 123 -9.86 9.79 -10.72
N ALA A 124 -9.37 8.77 -11.44
CA ALA A 124 -9.35 8.77 -12.90
C ALA A 124 -10.76 8.96 -13.50
N LYS A 125 -11.79 8.31 -12.93
CA LYS A 125 -13.19 8.54 -13.34
C LYS A 125 -13.62 9.99 -13.14
N LEU A 126 -13.14 10.64 -12.08
CA LEU A 126 -13.48 12.04 -11.81
C LEU A 126 -12.74 12.99 -12.75
N ASP A 127 -11.50 12.68 -13.12
CA ASP A 127 -10.74 13.42 -14.13
C ASP A 127 -11.46 13.38 -15.49
N LEU A 128 -11.94 12.21 -15.92
CA LEU A 128 -12.74 12.06 -17.15
C LEU A 128 -14.00 12.96 -17.14
N LEU A 129 -14.75 12.97 -16.04
CA LEU A 129 -15.94 13.81 -15.92
C LEU A 129 -15.62 15.31 -15.97
N LEU A 130 -14.48 15.72 -15.41
CA LEU A 130 -14.02 17.11 -15.51
C LEU A 130 -13.65 17.48 -16.94
N ASP A 131 -12.97 16.59 -17.65
CA ASP A 131 -12.54 16.83 -19.03
C ASP A 131 -13.75 16.85 -19.99
N GLU A 132 -14.72 15.94 -19.82
CA GLU A 132 -16.00 15.99 -20.54
C GLU A 132 -16.73 17.33 -20.35
N ARG A 133 -16.71 17.86 -19.12
CA ARG A 133 -17.36 19.15 -18.82
C ARG A 133 -16.64 20.33 -19.46
N LYS A 134 -15.32 20.36 -19.45
CA LYS A 134 -14.54 21.38 -20.17
C LYS A 134 -14.83 21.34 -21.66
N MET A 135 -14.88 20.15 -22.26
CA MET A 135 -15.22 20.00 -23.68
C MET A 135 -16.64 20.49 -23.99
N GLN A 136 -17.61 20.26 -23.11
CA GLN A 136 -18.96 20.81 -23.27
C GLN A 136 -19.00 22.33 -23.15
N GLN A 137 -18.18 22.93 -22.28
CA GLN A 137 -18.06 24.38 -22.16
C GLN A 137 -17.46 24.98 -23.43
N LEU A 138 -16.33 24.44 -23.89
CA LEU A 138 -15.68 24.89 -25.13
C LEU A 138 -16.64 24.87 -26.32
N ARG A 139 -17.39 23.77 -26.51
CA ARG A 139 -18.39 23.68 -27.58
C ARG A 139 -19.52 24.71 -27.47
N ARG A 140 -19.92 25.07 -26.26
CA ARG A 140 -20.94 26.12 -26.03
C ARG A 140 -20.38 27.50 -26.34
N ASP A 141 -19.16 27.75 -25.90
CA ASP A 141 -18.48 29.03 -26.13
C ASP A 141 -18.22 29.22 -27.64
N GLU A 142 -17.80 28.17 -28.35
CA GLU A 142 -17.68 28.16 -29.82
C GLU A 142 -19.02 28.50 -30.50
N ALA A 143 -20.11 27.82 -30.12
CA ALA A 143 -21.43 28.06 -30.70
C ALA A 143 -21.97 29.49 -30.41
N LEU A 144 -21.65 30.05 -29.24
CA LEU A 144 -22.01 31.44 -28.91
C LEU A 144 -21.22 32.43 -29.76
N VAL A 145 -19.92 32.18 -29.98
CA VAL A 145 -19.09 33.03 -30.85
C VAL A 145 -19.57 32.99 -32.30
N GLU A 146 -19.97 31.81 -32.80
CA GLU A 146 -20.57 31.67 -34.13
C GLU A 146 -21.88 32.46 -34.25
N ALA A 147 -22.80 32.31 -33.30
CA ALA A 147 -24.06 33.05 -33.28
C ALA A 147 -23.84 34.58 -33.21
N GLU A 148 -22.91 35.05 -32.37
CA GLU A 148 -22.55 36.48 -32.31
C GLU A 148 -21.96 36.99 -33.63
N ALA A 149 -21.20 36.16 -34.34
CA ALA A 149 -20.64 36.51 -35.65
C ALA A 149 -21.74 36.62 -36.71
N GLU A 150 -22.71 35.71 -36.71
CA GLU A 150 -23.90 35.77 -37.56
C GLU A 150 -24.72 37.04 -37.30
N ASP A 151 -25.01 37.35 -36.03
CA ASP A 151 -25.74 38.57 -35.64
C ASP A 151 -25.02 39.84 -36.11
N ARG A 152 -23.68 39.89 -35.99
CA ARG A 152 -22.87 41.02 -36.49
C ARG A 152 -22.92 41.12 -38.01
N ALA A 153 -22.86 39.99 -38.73
CA ALA A 153 -22.95 39.98 -40.18
C ALA A 153 -24.32 40.50 -40.67
N VAL A 154 -25.40 40.08 -40.02
CA VAL A 154 -26.77 40.57 -40.30
C VAL A 154 -26.87 42.08 -40.04
N ALA A 155 -26.34 42.57 -38.92
CA ALA A 155 -26.35 43.99 -38.59
C ALA A 155 -25.60 44.85 -39.61
N LEU A 156 -24.45 44.36 -40.10
CA LEU A 156 -23.66 45.07 -41.13
C LEU A 156 -24.37 45.07 -42.49
N ALA A 157 -24.97 43.96 -42.90
CA ALA A 157 -25.73 43.86 -44.15
C ALA A 157 -26.97 44.77 -44.15
N GLY A 158 -27.69 44.85 -43.02
CA GLY A 158 -28.88 45.69 -42.86
C GLY A 158 -28.61 47.20 -42.88
N SER A 159 -27.37 47.65 -42.60
CA SER A 159 -27.02 49.08 -42.64
C SER A 159 -26.72 49.61 -44.06
N SER A 160 -26.64 48.74 -45.06
CA SER A 160 -26.33 49.10 -46.46
C SER A 160 -27.54 49.53 -47.32
N HIS A 161 -28.75 49.61 -46.75
CA HIS A 161 -29.98 50.02 -47.45
C HIS A 161 -30.51 51.39 -46.99
N GLY A 162 -29.63 52.39 -46.96
CA GLY A 162 -29.99 53.75 -46.54
C GLY A 162 -29.12 54.84 -47.16
N THR A 163 -29.03 54.90 -48.49
CA THR A 163 -28.59 56.14 -49.17
C THR A 163 -29.82 56.87 -49.70
N PRO A 164 -30.20 58.04 -49.15
CA PRO A 164 -31.25 58.86 -49.74
C PRO A 164 -30.70 59.51 -51.00
N PHE A 165 -31.30 59.17 -52.14
CA PHE A 165 -31.10 59.89 -53.41
C PHE A 165 -31.45 61.37 -53.22
N PRO A 166 -30.58 62.34 -53.58
CA PRO A 166 -30.97 63.73 -53.59
C PRO A 166 -31.92 63.97 -54.76
N ARG A 167 -33.15 64.40 -54.47
CA ARG A 167 -34.05 64.92 -55.50
C ARG A 167 -33.63 66.36 -55.80
N SER A 168 -33.25 66.56 -57.06
CA SER A 168 -33.05 67.85 -57.75
C SER A 168 -34.27 68.74 -57.68
#